data_AF-W9G430-F1
#
_entry.id   AF-W9G430-F1
#
_cell.length_a   1.000
_cell.length_b   1.000
_cell.length_c   1.000
_cell.angle_alpha   90.00
_cell.angle_beta   90.00
_cell.angle_gamma   90.00
#
_symmetry.space_group_name_H-M   'P 1'
#
loop_
_entity.id
_entity.type
_entity.pdbx_description
1 polymer ?
#
loop_
_entity_poly.entity_id
_entity_poly.type
_entity_poly.pdbx_seq_one_letter_code
_entity_poly.pdbx_strand_id
1 'polypeptide(L)' 'MTTPPTAPLLSRQDLTLLSLIAGGLQLDVVARRLGVSERTLRRRVRRVCDRIGVIAPIEAVVWAVRRGLI' A
#
# COMPACT_ATOMS: atom_id res chain seq x y z
N MET A 1 -16.07 -5.03 28.21
CA MET A 1 -15.20 -5.63 27.17
C MET A 1 -15.67 -5.11 25.82
N THR A 2 -15.04 -4.07 25.28
CA THR A 2 -15.35 -3.54 23.94
C THR A 2 -14.19 -3.90 23.04
N THR A 3 -14.37 -4.95 22.24
CA THR A 3 -13.43 -5.41 21.23
C THR A 3 -13.14 -4.25 20.28
N PRO A 4 -11.88 -3.82 20.07
CA PRO A 4 -11.60 -2.76 19.11
C PRO A 4 -12.00 -3.28 17.72
N PRO A 5 -12.62 -2.46 16.85
CA PRO A 5 -12.82 -2.86 15.47
C PRO A 5 -11.44 -3.17 14.91
N THR A 6 -11.26 -4.41 14.44
CA THR A 6 -10.11 -4.79 13.61
C THR A 6 -10.25 -4.05 12.29
N ALA A 7 -10.06 -2.74 12.32
CA ALA A 7 -9.98 -1.93 11.13
C ALA A 7 -8.84 -2.52 10.30
N PRO A 8 -9.05 -2.78 9.00
CA PRO A 8 -7.99 -3.32 8.17
C PRO A 8 -6.79 -2.37 8.26
N LEU A 9 -5.60 -2.92 8.52
CA LEU A 9 -4.34 -2.16 8.65
C LEU A 9 -4.12 -1.24 7.44
N LEU A 10 -4.66 -1.63 6.28
CA LEU A 10 -4.59 -0.90 5.01
C LEU A 10 -5.99 -0.60 4.48
N SER A 11 -6.15 0.60 3.90
CA SER A 11 -7.38 0.95 3.19
C SER A 11 -7.46 0.24 1.84
N ARG A 12 -8.65 0.17 1.24
CA ARG A 12 -8.81 -0.36 -0.14
C ARG A 12 -7.90 0.34 -1.14
N GLN A 13 -7.71 1.66 -1.00
CA GLN A 13 -6.83 2.41 -1.89
C GLN A 13 -5.35 2.04 -1.71
N ASP A 14 -4.94 1.68 -0.49
CA ASP A 14 -3.59 1.20 -0.20
C ASP A 14 -3.36 -0.18 -0.84
N LEU A 15 -4.36 -1.07 -0.78
CA LEU A 15 -4.32 -2.37 -1.46
C LEU A 15 -4.27 -2.22 -2.99
N THR A 16 -5.07 -1.32 -3.57
CA THR A 16 -5.00 -1.01 -5.01
C THR A 16 -3.61 -0.53 -5.41
N LEU A 17 -3.01 0.35 -4.61
CA LEU A 17 -1.64 0.82 -4.82
C LEU A 17 -0.64 -0.33 -4.80
N LEU A 18 -0.73 -1.23 -3.81
CA LEU A 18 0.19 -2.38 -3.71
C LEU A 18 -0.02 -3.37 -4.85
N SER A 19 -1.25 -3.60 -5.29
CA SER A 19 -1.57 -4.45 -6.45
C SER A 19 -0.97 -3.89 -7.75
N LEU A 20 -1.02 -2.57 -7.95
CA LEU A 20 -0.40 -1.94 -9.12
C LEU A 20 1.13 -2.10 -9.10
N ILE A 21 1.76 -1.92 -7.94
CA ILE A 21 3.21 -2.14 -7.78
C ILE A 21 3.57 -3.62 -7.98
N ALA A 22 2.74 -4.55 -7.47
CA ALA A 22 2.89 -5.99 -7.68
C ALA A 22 2.84 -6.37 -9.16
N GLY A 23 2.04 -5.66 -9.96
CA GLY A 23 2.00 -5.79 -11.41
C GLY A 23 3.24 -5.26 -12.14
N GLY A 24 4.29 -4.86 -11.41
CA GLY A 24 5.55 -4.36 -11.98
C GLY A 24 5.51 -2.88 -12.40
N LEU A 25 4.46 -2.14 -12.03
CA LEU A 25 4.37 -0.72 -12.36
C LEU A 25 5.27 0.11 -11.44
N GLN A 26 6.00 1.04 -12.05
CA GLN A 26 6.79 2.03 -11.32
C GLN A 26 5.89 3.06 -10.63
N LEU A 27 6.39 3.66 -9.54
CA LEU A 27 5.63 4.58 -8.69
C LEU A 27 5.11 5.81 -9.44
N ASP A 28 5.85 6.33 -10.41
CA ASP A 28 5.41 7.43 -11.27
C ASP A 28 4.20 7.03 -12.14
N VAL A 29 4.20 5.83 -12.70
CA VAL A 29 3.06 5.29 -13.48
C VAL A 29 1.85 5.05 -12.59
N VAL A 30 2.06 4.51 -11.39
CA VAL A 30 1.00 4.32 -10.39
C VAL A 30 0.40 5.67 -9.97
N ALA A 31 1.23 6.69 -9.77
CA ALA A 31 0.79 8.03 -9.39
C ALA A 31 -0.13 8.63 -10.47
N ARG A 32 0.27 8.52 -11.74
CA ARG A 32 -0.55 8.94 -12.89
C ARG A 32 -1.88 8.19 -12.96
N ARG A 33 -1.87 6.86 -12.80
CA ARG A 33 -3.10 6.05 -12.80
C ARG A 33 -4.07 6.41 -11.67
N LEU A 34 -3.54 6.78 -10.51
CA LEU A 34 -4.33 7.17 -9.35
C LEU A 34 -4.71 8.67 -9.35
N GLY A 35 -4.27 9.43 -10.35
CA GLY A 35 -4.54 10.87 -10.44
C GLY A 35 -3.88 11.69 -9.33
N VAL A 36 -2.77 11.22 -8.76
CA VAL A 36 -2.04 11.90 -7.69
C VAL A 36 -0.62 12.26 -8.11
N SER A 37 -0.03 13.25 -7.45
CA SER A 37 1.40 13.55 -7.65
C SER A 37 2.28 12.41 -7.13
N GLU A 38 3.45 12.22 -7.73
CA GLU A 38 4.43 11.24 -7.25
C GLU A 38 4.83 11.50 -5.78
N ARG A 39 4.95 12.77 -5.38
CA ARG A 39 5.19 13.17 -3.99
C ARG A 39 4.08 12.67 -3.06
N THR A 40 2.83 12.76 -3.48
CA THR A 40 1.68 12.24 -2.72
C THR A 40 1.74 10.71 -2.64
N LEU A 41 2.06 10.05 -3.74
CA LEU A 41 2.18 8.59 -3.78
C LEU A 41 3.29 8.09 -2.85
N ARG A 42 4.50 8.66 -2.93
CA ARG A 42 5.62 8.30 -2.05
C ARG A 42 5.28 8.48 -0.57
N ARG A 43 4.58 9.58 -0.23
CA ARG A 43 4.08 9.79 1.15
C ARG A 43 3.07 8.71 1.57
N ARG A 44 2.17 8.31 0.66
CA ARG A 44 1.20 7.25 0.93
C ARG A 44 1.88 5.90 1.11
N VAL A 45 2.79 5.51 0.20
CA VAL A 45 3.60 4.28 0.29
C VAL A 45 4.32 4.24 1.63
N ARG A 46 4.96 5.35 2.04
CA ARG A 46 5.66 5.39 3.32
C ARG A 46 4.72 5.16 4.51
N ARG A 47 3.54 5.79 4.53
CA ARG A 47 2.52 5.53 5.56
C ARG A 47 2.03 4.08 5.56
N VAL A 48 1.91 3.47 4.37
CA VAL A 48 1.56 2.05 4.22
C VAL A 48 2.65 1.19 4.86
N CYS A 49 3.92 1.45 4.52
CA CYS A 49 5.07 0.77 5.08
C CYS A 49 5.12 0.91 6.62
N ASP A 50 4.96 2.12 7.14
CA ASP A 50 4.96 2.42 8.57
C ASP A 50 3.85 1.65 9.32
N ARG A 51 2.66 1.53 8.71
CA ARG A 51 1.52 0.80 9.32
C ARG A 51 1.72 -0.70 9.41
N ILE A 52 2.43 -1.29 8.45
CA ILE A 52 2.66 -2.75 8.41
C ILE A 52 4.03 -3.14 8.96
N GLY A 53 4.85 -2.17 9.35
CA GLY A 53 6.16 -2.37 9.96
C GLY A 53 7.26 -2.79 8.97
N VAL A 54 7.15 -2.37 7.70
CA VAL A 54 8.17 -2.63 6.68
C VAL A 54 8.87 -1.34 6.27
N ILE A 55 10.02 -1.47 5.61
CA ILE A 55 10.85 -0.32 5.25
C ILE A 55 10.74 -0.03 3.75
N ALA A 56 10.61 -1.07 2.93
CA ALA A 56 10.60 -0.93 1.48
C ALA A 56 9.20 -1.15 0.86
N PRO A 57 8.87 -0.47 -0.26
CA PRO A 57 7.61 -0.69 -0.98
C PRO A 57 7.46 -2.14 -1.46
N ILE A 58 8.56 -2.79 -1.86
CA ILE A 58 8.56 -4.19 -2.27
C ILE A 58 8.22 -5.12 -1.11
N GLU A 59 8.69 -4.82 0.11
CA GLU A 59 8.32 -5.56 1.32
C GLU A 59 6.83 -5.41 1.60
N ALA A 60 6.25 -4.22 1.37
CA ALA A 60 4.83 -3.97 1.52
C ALA A 60 3.98 -4.80 0.53
N VAL A 61 4.47 -4.94 -0.71
CA VAL A 61 3.84 -5.81 -1.71
C VAL A 61 3.90 -7.27 -1.27
N VAL A 62 5.09 -7.77 -0.89
CA VAL A 62 5.27 -9.15 -0.43
C VAL A 62 4.38 -9.44 0.80
N TRP A 63 4.28 -8.48 1.72
CA TRP A 63 3.40 -8.59 2.87
C TRP A 63 1.92 -8.73 2.48
N ALA A 64 1.46 -7.98 1.46
CA ALA A 64 0.09 -8.04 1.00
C ALA A 64 -0.23 -9.35 0.28
N VAL A 65 0.68 -9.83 -0.58
CA VAL A 65 0.55 -11.12 -1.27
C VAL A 65 0.54 -12.29 -0.26
N ARG A 66 1.46 -12.30 0.71
CA ARG A 66 1.52 -13.35 1.74
C ARG A 66 0.26 -13.44 2.60
N ARG A 67 -0.50 -12.35 2.70
CA ARG A 67 -1.77 -12.28 3.43
C ARG A 67 -3.01 -12.48 2.56
N GLY A 68 -2.83 -12.73 1.25
CA GLY A 68 -3.93 -12.89 0.30
C GLY A 68 -4.79 -11.63 0.12
N LEU A 69 -4.20 -10.44 0.31
CA LEU A 69 -4.90 -9.16 0.20
C LEU A 69 -4.91 -8.59 -1.23
N ILE A 70 -4.00 -9.07 -2.08
CA ILE A 70 -3.85 -8.75 -3.51
C ILE A 70 -3.39 -10.00 -4.27
#